data_AF-A0A7J4KQ15-F1
#
_entry.id   AF-A0A7J4KQ15-F1
#
_cell.length_a   1.000
_cell.length_b   1.000
_cell.length_c   1.000
_cell.angle_alpha   90.00
_cell.angle_beta   90.00
_cell.angle_gamma   90.00
#
_symmetry.space_group_name_H-M   'P 1'
#
loop_
_entity.id
_entity.type
_entity.pdbx_description
1 polymer ?
#
loop_
_entity_poly.entity_id
_entity_poly.type
_entity_poly.pdbx_seq_one_letter_code
_entity_poly.pdbx_strand_id
1 'polypeptide(L)'
;MNNQNILKRDNYTCQKCGYINNEGIGLEVHHINPNNPQDLPENLITLCSICHNYAPDEPRYFKKYVNEKIDGKILNTFRNNKWSIGERTRFGMDKKARDGGFVNKAPLGYKFVNKKLEIDPESAEKVRIIFNEFLNNDISLTKLAKKNGMTTSGMIKLLQNRTYLGVVKFGEEYKGTHTPIIDQELFDKVQEK
;
A
#
# COMPACT_ATOMS: atom_id res chain seq x y z
N MET A 1 29.36 11.89 12.49
CA MET A 1 29.00 13.32 12.64
C MET A 1 27.51 13.45 12.32
N ASN A 2 26.69 14.27 13.01
CA ASN A 2 25.23 14.26 12.78
C ASN A 2 24.88 14.85 11.39
N ASN A 3 24.07 14.17 10.58
CA ASN A 3 23.58 14.63 9.27
C ASN A 3 23.04 16.07 9.32
N GLN A 4 22.43 16.46 10.43
CA GLN A 4 21.95 17.84 10.64
C GLN A 4 23.04 18.91 10.55
N ASN A 5 24.29 18.60 10.91
CA ASN A 5 25.39 19.57 10.84
C ASN A 5 25.76 19.88 9.38
N ILE A 6 25.69 18.88 8.50
CA ILE A 6 25.97 19.06 7.06
C ILE A 6 24.84 19.84 6.39
N LEU A 7 23.58 19.51 6.71
CA LEU A 7 22.44 20.27 6.19
C LEU A 7 22.49 21.74 6.62
N LYS A 8 22.85 22.02 7.88
CA LYS A 8 23.05 23.40 8.37
C LYS A 8 24.20 24.11 7.66
N ARG A 9 25.36 23.44 7.46
CA ARG A 9 26.50 23.99 6.72
C ARG A 9 26.10 24.43 5.31
N ASP A 10 25.30 23.60 4.64
CA ASP A 10 24.83 23.82 3.28
C ASP A 10 23.59 24.71 3.22
N ASN A 11 23.22 25.38 4.32
CA ASN A 11 22.04 26.22 4.45
C ASN A 11 20.76 25.55 3.95
N TYR A 12 20.58 24.27 4.27
CA TYR A 12 19.48 23.42 3.83
C TYR A 12 19.22 23.49 2.32
N THR A 13 20.31 23.59 1.54
CA THR A 13 20.25 23.77 0.09
C THR A 13 20.89 22.59 -0.61
N CYS A 14 20.18 22.02 -1.58
CA CYS A 14 20.73 21.03 -2.48
C CYS A 14 21.86 21.64 -3.31
N GLN A 15 23.06 21.11 -3.16
CA GLN A 15 24.26 21.64 -3.80
C GLN A 15 24.28 21.43 -5.32
N LYS A 16 23.40 20.58 -5.90
CA LYS A 16 23.27 20.43 -7.36
C LYS A 16 22.20 21.34 -7.97
N CYS A 17 21.00 21.36 -7.40
CA CYS A 17 19.84 22.01 -8.03
C CYS A 17 19.33 23.27 -7.31
N GLY A 18 19.93 23.65 -6.18
CA GLY A 18 19.54 24.84 -5.43
C GLY A 18 18.18 24.74 -4.72
N TYR A 19 17.57 23.54 -4.62
CA TYR A 19 16.35 23.35 -3.84
C TYR A 19 16.62 23.59 -2.35
N ILE A 20 15.79 24.43 -1.71
CA ILE A 20 15.90 24.81 -0.30
C ILE A 20 14.70 24.27 0.47
N ASN A 21 14.94 23.67 1.64
CA ASN A 21 13.89 23.33 2.58
C ASN A 21 14.42 23.46 4.02
N ASN A 22 14.03 24.51 4.73
CA ASN A 22 14.57 24.85 6.06
C ASN A 22 14.24 23.82 7.14
N GLU A 23 13.24 22.96 6.92
CA GLU A 23 12.90 21.84 7.82
C GLU A 23 13.77 20.60 7.55
N GLY A 24 14.62 20.65 6.51
CA GLY A 24 15.42 19.51 6.06
C GLY A 24 14.63 18.48 5.24
N ILE A 25 13.35 18.70 4.98
CA ILE A 25 12.49 17.72 4.32
C ILE A 25 12.90 17.53 2.87
N GLY A 26 13.17 16.26 2.51
CA GLY A 26 13.57 15.87 1.16
C GLY A 26 15.02 16.21 0.82
N LEU A 27 15.85 16.53 1.81
CA LEU A 27 17.31 16.67 1.71
C LEU A 27 18.01 15.47 2.36
N GLU A 28 19.09 15.03 1.72
CA GLU A 28 19.86 13.84 2.06
C GLU A 28 21.35 14.21 2.01
N VAL A 29 22.15 13.59 2.89
CA VAL A 29 23.61 13.75 2.92
C VAL A 29 24.23 12.61 2.12
N HIS A 30 25.09 12.95 1.16
CA HIS A 30 25.78 12.01 0.28
C HIS A 30 27.29 12.02 0.54
N HIS A 31 27.96 10.86 0.45
CA HIS A 31 29.42 10.78 0.45
C HIS A 31 29.98 11.07 -0.94
N ILE A 32 30.81 12.12 -1.08
CA ILE A 32 31.46 12.50 -2.34
C ILE A 32 32.40 11.40 -2.85
N ASN A 33 33.09 10.75 -1.92
CA ASN A 33 33.93 9.58 -2.19
C ASN A 33 33.51 8.42 -1.26
N PRO A 34 32.70 7.46 -1.76
CA PRO A 34 32.24 6.34 -0.95
C PRO A 34 33.37 5.36 -0.57
N ASN A 35 34.50 5.38 -1.30
CA ASN A 35 35.67 4.56 -0.96
C ASN A 35 36.41 5.06 0.29
N ASN A 36 36.12 6.28 0.75
CA ASN A 36 36.56 6.80 2.04
C ASN A 36 35.32 7.05 2.91
N PRO A 37 34.82 6.05 3.65
CA PRO A 37 33.53 6.12 4.34
C PRO A 37 33.56 7.00 5.61
N GLN A 38 34.60 7.79 5.79
CA GLN A 38 34.68 8.72 6.91
C GLN A 38 33.66 9.84 6.72
N ASP A 39 32.88 10.10 7.77
CA ASP A 39 31.91 11.20 7.86
C ASP A 39 32.59 12.55 8.11
N LEU A 40 33.61 12.85 7.32
CA LEU A 40 34.29 14.13 7.33
C LEU A 40 33.47 15.15 6.53
N PRO A 41 33.28 16.40 7.03
CA PRO A 41 32.49 17.40 6.33
C PRO A 41 32.90 17.58 4.86
N GLU A 42 34.19 17.60 4.57
CA GLU A 42 34.73 17.72 3.22
C GLU A 42 34.36 16.58 2.26
N ASN A 43 33.98 15.41 2.79
CA ASN A 43 33.51 14.27 2.03
C ASN A 43 31.98 14.15 2.00
N LEU A 44 31.25 15.07 2.63
CA LEU A 44 29.79 15.04 2.72
C LEU A 44 29.18 16.24 1.98
N ILE A 45 28.06 16.01 1.30
CA ILE A 45 27.37 17.04 0.53
C ILE A 45 25.85 16.88 0.62
N THR A 46 25.14 18.01 0.75
CA THR A 46 23.67 18.02 0.77
C THR A 46 23.10 17.95 -0.64
N LEU A 47 22.28 16.94 -0.90
CA LEU A 47 21.50 16.80 -2.13
C LEU A 47 20.00 16.68 -1.80
N CYS A 48 19.12 17.16 -2.68
CA CYS A 48 17.71 16.79 -2.56
C CYS A 48 17.53 15.33 -2.96
N SER A 49 16.54 14.65 -2.41
CA SER A 49 16.22 13.24 -2.68
C SER A 49 16.15 12.87 -4.18
N ILE A 50 15.75 13.80 -5.06
CA ILE A 50 15.81 13.56 -6.53
C ILE A 50 17.26 13.56 -7.01
N CYS A 51 18.03 14.60 -6.68
CA CYS A 51 19.44 14.67 -7.10
C CYS A 51 20.30 13.57 -6.47
N HIS A 52 19.98 13.16 -5.24
CA HIS A 52 20.63 12.06 -4.55
C HIS A 52 20.40 10.73 -5.27
N ASN A 53 19.15 10.45 -5.67
CA ASN A 53 18.78 9.22 -6.39
C ASN A 53 19.57 8.99 -7.71
N TYR A 54 20.02 10.06 -8.36
CA TYR A 54 20.81 9.99 -9.60
C TYR A 54 22.29 10.33 -9.41
N ALA A 55 22.77 10.45 -8.17
CA ALA A 55 24.18 10.67 -7.90
C ALA A 55 25.00 9.42 -8.25
N PRO A 56 26.06 9.52 -9.07
CA PRO A 56 26.92 8.39 -9.36
C PRO A 56 27.90 8.11 -8.22
N ASP A 57 28.23 6.85 -7.98
CA ASP A 57 29.14 6.43 -6.89
C ASP A 57 30.63 6.71 -7.19
N GLU A 58 31.01 6.82 -8.47
CA GLU A 58 32.40 7.11 -8.83
C GLU A 58 32.73 8.59 -8.60
N PRO A 59 33.75 8.94 -7.77
CA PRO A 59 34.03 10.32 -7.37
C PRO A 59 34.24 11.29 -8.53
N ARG A 60 34.88 10.82 -9.62
CA ARG A 60 35.13 11.63 -10.81
C ARG A 60 33.83 12.03 -11.51
N TYR A 61 32.92 11.08 -11.70
CA TYR A 61 31.61 11.36 -12.29
C TYR A 61 30.72 12.14 -11.33
N PHE A 62 30.81 11.90 -10.02
CA PHE A 62 30.07 12.64 -9.02
C PHE A 62 30.43 14.14 -9.03
N LYS A 63 31.72 14.45 -9.07
CA LYS A 63 32.20 15.84 -9.16
C LYS A 63 31.68 16.53 -10.41
N LYS A 64 31.69 15.85 -11.56
CA LYS A 64 31.11 16.36 -12.81
C LYS A 64 29.59 16.59 -12.65
N TYR A 65 28.88 15.59 -12.11
CA TYR A 65 27.43 15.62 -11.89
C TYR A 65 26.99 16.80 -11.00
N VAL A 66 27.68 17.10 -9.91
CA VAL A 66 27.32 18.23 -9.03
C VAL A 66 27.65 19.59 -9.66
N ASN A 67 28.68 19.67 -10.49
CA ASN A 67 29.08 20.90 -11.17
C ASN A 67 28.16 21.26 -12.33
N GLU A 68 27.56 20.27 -13.00
CA GLU A 68 26.50 20.46 -13.97
C GLU A 68 25.20 20.88 -13.26
N LYS A 69 25.11 22.16 -12.90
CA LYS A 69 23.97 22.74 -12.19
C LYS A 69 22.71 22.66 -13.04
N ILE A 70 21.57 22.50 -12.37
CA ILE A 70 20.23 22.55 -12.95
C ILE A 70 19.35 23.46 -12.11
N ASP A 71 18.45 24.23 -12.72
CA ASP A 71 17.46 24.97 -11.95
C ASP A 71 16.50 23.99 -11.25
N GLY A 72 16.49 24.02 -9.93
CA GLY A 72 15.61 23.23 -9.10
C GLY A 72 14.14 23.37 -9.47
N LYS A 73 13.68 24.50 -10.01
CA LYS A 73 12.29 24.69 -10.45
C LYS A 73 11.84 23.67 -11.48
N ILE A 74 12.74 23.23 -12.35
CA ILE A 74 12.47 22.20 -13.38
C ILE A 74 12.08 20.86 -12.72
N LEU A 75 12.56 20.61 -11.50
CA LEU A 75 12.28 19.38 -10.75
C LEU A 75 11.03 19.48 -9.87
N ASN A 76 10.33 20.62 -9.80
CA ASN A 76 9.18 20.80 -8.90
C ASN A 76 8.03 19.85 -9.21
N THR A 77 7.78 19.56 -10.49
CA THR A 77 6.76 18.57 -10.86
C THR A 77 7.05 17.21 -10.24
N PHE A 78 8.32 16.78 -10.21
CA PHE A 78 8.72 15.53 -9.58
C PHE A 78 8.66 15.59 -8.05
N ARG A 79 8.92 16.75 -7.44
CA ARG A 79 8.79 16.93 -5.98
C ARG A 79 7.33 16.89 -5.51
N ASN A 80 6.48 17.63 -6.20
CA ASN A 80 5.08 17.81 -5.82
C ASN A 80 4.22 16.59 -6.19
N ASN A 81 4.65 15.82 -7.19
CA ASN A 81 3.97 14.60 -7.64
C ASN A 81 4.81 13.36 -7.34
N LYS A 82 5.56 13.35 -6.23
CA LYS A 82 6.18 12.11 -5.73
C LYS A 82 5.09 11.13 -5.31
N TRP A 83 4.53 10.44 -6.29
CA TRP A 83 3.83 9.20 -6.02
C TRP A 83 4.90 8.17 -5.63
N SER A 84 4.98 7.88 -4.34
CA SER A 84 5.74 6.72 -3.86
C SER A 84 5.29 5.48 -4.64
N ILE A 85 6.17 4.48 -4.76
CA ILE A 85 5.79 3.17 -5.33
C ILE A 85 4.55 2.63 -4.60
N GLY A 86 4.45 2.89 -3.29
CA GLY A 86 3.29 2.55 -2.47
C GLY A 86 2.01 3.25 -2.91
N GLU A 87 2.03 4.56 -3.16
CA GLU A 87 0.86 5.32 -3.61
C GLU A 87 0.42 4.90 -5.01
N ARG A 88 1.35 4.65 -5.94
CA ARG A 88 1.02 4.13 -7.27
C ARG A 88 0.37 2.76 -7.19
N THR A 89 0.93 1.88 -6.35
CA THR A 89 0.38 0.54 -6.10
C THR A 89 -1.02 0.64 -5.51
N ARG A 90 -1.20 1.46 -4.47
CA ARG A 90 -2.50 1.68 -3.82
C ARG A 90 -3.54 2.23 -4.80
N PHE A 91 -3.18 3.19 -5.64
CA PHE A 91 -4.09 3.74 -6.64
C PHE A 91 -4.46 2.75 -7.73
N GLY A 92 -3.51 1.92 -8.19
CA GLY A 92 -3.82 0.83 -9.10
C GLY A 92 -4.79 -0.20 -8.49
N MET A 93 -4.60 -0.53 -7.21
CA MET A 93 -5.49 -1.43 -6.46
C MET A 93 -6.88 -0.81 -6.25
N ASP A 94 -6.95 0.48 -5.89
CA ASP A 94 -8.21 1.20 -5.72
C ASP A 94 -8.98 1.31 -7.04
N LYS A 95 -8.30 1.66 -8.13
CA LYS A 95 -8.90 1.67 -9.47
C LYS A 95 -9.46 0.29 -9.83
N LYS A 96 -8.70 -0.79 -9.58
CA LYS A 96 -9.19 -2.16 -9.81
C LYS A 96 -10.44 -2.47 -8.99
N ALA A 97 -10.50 -2.04 -7.72
CA ALA A 97 -11.67 -2.25 -6.87
C ALA A 97 -12.89 -1.43 -7.33
N ARG A 98 -12.69 -0.16 -7.73
CA ARG A 98 -13.71 0.70 -8.34
C ARG A 98 -14.31 0.08 -9.59
N ASP A 99 -13.48 -0.55 -10.43
CA ASP A 99 -13.89 -1.27 -11.63
C ASP A 99 -14.52 -2.66 -11.31
N GLY A 100 -14.78 -2.95 -10.02
CA GLY A 100 -15.43 -4.16 -9.52
C GLY A 100 -14.52 -5.40 -9.42
N GLY A 101 -13.22 -5.23 -9.64
CA GLY A 101 -12.22 -6.30 -9.55
C GLY A 101 -11.76 -6.56 -8.12
N PHE A 102 -11.59 -7.84 -7.75
CA PHE A 102 -11.16 -8.20 -6.41
C PHE A 102 -9.64 -8.08 -6.22
N VAL A 103 -9.21 -7.48 -5.10
CA VAL A 103 -7.80 -7.18 -4.83
C VAL A 103 -7.16 -8.16 -3.83
N ASN A 104 -7.93 -8.63 -2.85
CA ASN A 104 -7.44 -9.50 -1.78
C ASN A 104 -7.46 -10.99 -2.20
N LYS A 105 -7.04 -11.87 -1.29
CA LYS A 105 -7.24 -13.33 -1.45
C LYS A 105 -8.74 -13.64 -1.57
N ALA A 106 -9.10 -14.56 -2.47
CA ALA A 106 -10.47 -15.01 -2.65
C ALA A 106 -11.08 -15.47 -1.30
N PRO A 107 -12.26 -14.95 -0.91
CA PRO A 107 -12.98 -15.45 0.25
C PRO A 107 -13.45 -16.90 0.03
N LEU A 108 -13.78 -17.60 1.12
CA LEU A 108 -14.41 -18.92 1.04
C LEU A 108 -15.70 -18.83 0.19
N GLY A 109 -15.97 -19.81 -0.65
CA GLY A 109 -17.10 -19.76 -1.59
C GLY A 109 -16.75 -19.19 -2.96
N TYR A 110 -15.55 -18.65 -3.13
CA TYR A 110 -15.07 -18.13 -4.40
C TYR A 110 -13.68 -18.65 -4.76
N LYS A 111 -13.37 -18.59 -6.05
CA LYS A 111 -12.05 -18.86 -6.62
C LYS A 111 -11.73 -17.84 -7.72
N PHE A 112 -10.44 -17.66 -7.99
CA PHE A 112 -10.02 -16.85 -9.12
C PHE A 112 -9.99 -17.68 -10.40
N VAL A 113 -10.79 -17.28 -11.39
CA VAL A 113 -10.77 -17.81 -12.76
C VAL A 113 -10.55 -16.61 -13.68
N ASN A 114 -9.52 -16.65 -14.52
CA ASN A 114 -9.18 -15.54 -15.43
C ASN A 114 -9.10 -14.16 -14.74
N LYS A 115 -8.51 -14.11 -13.54
CA LYS A 115 -8.38 -12.91 -12.68
C LYS A 115 -9.71 -12.32 -12.18
N LYS A 116 -10.84 -13.02 -12.39
CA LYS A 116 -12.16 -12.67 -11.86
C LYS A 116 -12.53 -13.61 -10.73
N LEU A 117 -13.31 -13.10 -9.79
CA LEU A 117 -13.80 -13.87 -8.66
C LEU A 117 -15.07 -14.60 -9.12
N GLU A 118 -15.02 -15.93 -9.18
CA GLU A 118 -16.13 -16.79 -9.58
C GLU A 118 -16.54 -17.70 -8.43
N ILE A 119 -17.81 -18.09 -8.41
CA ILE A 119 -18.35 -18.97 -7.38
C ILE A 119 -17.66 -20.33 -7.48
N ASP A 120 -17.20 -20.83 -6.34
CA ASP A 120 -16.79 -22.21 -6.19
C ASP A 120 -17.96 -23.00 -5.56
N PRO A 121 -18.67 -23.86 -6.32
CA PRO A 121 -19.96 -24.40 -5.88
C PRO A 121 -19.91 -25.12 -4.53
N GLU A 122 -18.89 -25.96 -4.30
CA GLU A 122 -18.78 -26.73 -3.06
C GLU A 122 -18.54 -25.82 -1.84
N SER A 123 -17.60 -24.89 -1.93
CA SER A 123 -17.33 -23.98 -0.82
C SER A 123 -18.41 -22.91 -0.66
N ALA A 124 -19.10 -22.53 -1.73
CA ALA A 124 -20.20 -21.57 -1.67
C ALA A 124 -21.40 -22.17 -0.93
N GLU A 125 -21.70 -23.44 -1.17
CA GLU A 125 -22.74 -24.14 -0.42
C GLU A 125 -22.42 -24.19 1.08
N LYS A 126 -21.15 -24.44 1.44
CA LYS A 126 -20.71 -24.35 2.84
C LYS A 126 -20.98 -22.98 3.45
N VAL A 127 -20.73 -21.89 2.72
CA VAL A 127 -21.05 -20.53 3.19
C VAL A 127 -22.55 -20.37 3.42
N ARG A 128 -23.41 -20.84 2.49
CA ARG A 128 -24.87 -20.80 2.64
C ARG A 128 -25.34 -21.54 3.89
N ILE A 129 -24.82 -22.74 4.11
CA ILE A 129 -25.13 -23.56 5.27
C ILE A 129 -24.72 -22.83 6.55
N ILE A 130 -23.53 -22.24 6.59
CA ILE A 130 -23.04 -21.49 7.77
C ILE A 130 -23.97 -20.32 8.11
N PHE A 131 -24.37 -19.50 7.13
CA PHE A 131 -25.26 -18.36 7.37
C PHE A 131 -26.64 -18.82 7.89
N ASN A 132 -27.23 -19.83 7.24
CA ASN A 132 -28.54 -20.36 7.64
C ASN A 132 -28.48 -21.07 9.00
N GLU A 133 -27.42 -21.82 9.29
CA GLU A 133 -27.25 -22.51 10.56
C GLU A 133 -27.10 -21.51 11.71
N PHE A 134 -26.33 -20.44 11.50
CA PHE A 134 -26.19 -19.38 12.48
C PHE A 134 -27.52 -18.67 12.74
N LEU A 135 -28.31 -18.37 11.69
CA LEU A 135 -29.58 -17.68 11.85
C LEU A 135 -30.64 -18.56 12.55
N ASN A 136 -30.85 -19.78 12.05
CA ASN A 136 -31.98 -20.63 12.43
C ASN A 136 -31.78 -21.41 13.73
N ASN A 137 -30.54 -21.54 14.22
CA ASN A 137 -30.26 -22.28 15.45
C ASN A 137 -29.73 -21.36 16.55
N ASP A 138 -30.02 -21.69 17.81
CA ASP A 138 -29.36 -21.07 18.96
C ASP A 138 -27.97 -21.70 19.15
N ILE A 139 -27.04 -21.35 18.25
CA ILE A 139 -25.66 -21.84 18.25
C ILE A 139 -24.69 -20.69 18.55
N SER A 140 -23.80 -20.91 19.52
CA SER A 140 -22.74 -19.93 19.80
C SER A 140 -21.71 -19.89 18.67
N LEU A 141 -21.14 -18.71 18.42
CA LEU A 141 -20.09 -18.51 17.41
C LEU A 141 -18.92 -19.48 17.58
N THR A 142 -18.52 -19.76 18.83
CA THR A 142 -17.44 -20.70 19.14
C THR A 142 -17.79 -22.13 18.70
N LYS A 143 -19.02 -22.58 18.93
CA LYS A 143 -19.48 -23.92 18.52
C LYS A 143 -19.60 -24.02 17.00
N LEU A 144 -20.15 -22.99 16.35
CA LEU A 144 -20.24 -22.91 14.89
C LEU A 144 -18.86 -22.90 14.23
N ALA A 145 -17.91 -22.13 14.76
CA ALA A 145 -16.54 -22.08 14.28
C ALA A 145 -15.86 -23.45 14.40
N LYS A 146 -15.96 -24.10 15.57
CA LYS A 146 -15.40 -25.44 15.80
C LYS A 146 -15.97 -26.48 14.82
N LYS A 147 -17.28 -26.46 14.58
CA LYS A 147 -17.96 -27.37 13.62
C LYS A 147 -17.41 -27.23 12.21
N ASN A 148 -17.07 -26.01 11.81
CA ASN A 148 -16.58 -25.70 10.46
C ASN A 148 -15.04 -25.68 10.36
N GLY A 149 -14.31 -26.13 11.40
CA GLY A 149 -12.85 -26.13 11.42
C GLY A 149 -12.23 -24.73 11.37
N MET A 150 -12.95 -23.71 11.84
CA MET A 150 -12.53 -22.31 11.85
C MET A 150 -12.27 -21.81 13.27
N THR A 151 -11.50 -20.73 13.38
CA THR A 151 -11.42 -19.96 14.62
C THR A 151 -12.65 -19.06 14.78
N THR A 152 -13.02 -18.71 16.01
CA THR A 152 -14.15 -17.79 16.27
C THR A 152 -13.99 -16.46 15.53
N SER A 153 -12.79 -15.87 15.53
CA SER A 153 -12.51 -14.65 14.76
C SER A 153 -12.64 -14.84 13.25
N GLY A 154 -12.28 -16.02 12.73
CA GLY A 154 -12.48 -16.36 11.33
C GLY A 154 -13.97 -16.46 10.97
N MET A 155 -14.77 -17.04 11.86
CA MET A 155 -16.23 -17.14 11.69
C MET A 155 -16.89 -15.76 11.72
N ILE A 156 -16.52 -14.90 12.68
CA ILE A 156 -17.01 -13.50 12.74
C ILE A 156 -16.68 -12.76 11.44
N LYS A 157 -15.43 -12.83 10.98
CA LYS A 157 -15.01 -12.21 9.72
C LYS A 157 -15.77 -12.74 8.52
N LEU A 158 -16.12 -14.03 8.51
CA LEU A 158 -16.91 -14.64 7.45
C LEU A 158 -18.35 -14.09 7.48
N LEU A 159 -19.03 -14.13 8.61
CA LEU A 159 -20.43 -13.66 8.73
C LEU A 159 -20.57 -12.17 8.44
N GLN A 160 -19.53 -11.37 8.67
CA GLN A 160 -19.50 -9.93 8.38
C GLN A 160 -19.00 -9.59 6.96
N ASN A 161 -18.59 -10.57 6.16
CA ASN A 161 -17.95 -10.31 4.87
C ASN A 161 -18.98 -9.92 3.80
N ARG A 162 -19.08 -8.61 3.53
CA ARG A 162 -19.94 -8.02 2.50
C ARG A 162 -19.59 -8.45 1.06
N THR A 163 -18.46 -9.12 0.84
CA THR A 163 -18.16 -9.75 -0.46
C THR A 163 -19.24 -10.77 -0.85
N TYR A 164 -19.92 -11.39 0.11
CA TYR A 164 -21.01 -12.31 -0.18
C TYR A 164 -22.25 -11.63 -0.78
N LEU A 165 -22.37 -10.31 -0.66
CA LEU A 165 -23.42 -9.47 -1.27
C LEU A 165 -23.04 -8.93 -2.66
N GLY A 166 -21.91 -9.36 -3.23
CA GLY A 166 -21.43 -8.83 -4.51
C GLY A 166 -20.66 -7.50 -4.39
N VAL A 167 -20.17 -7.15 -3.20
CA VAL A 167 -19.42 -5.91 -2.94
C VAL A 167 -17.91 -6.18 -2.90
N VAL A 168 -17.11 -5.23 -3.36
CA VAL A 168 -15.64 -5.24 -3.19
C VAL A 168 -15.24 -4.12 -2.26
N LYS A 169 -14.45 -4.45 -1.22
CA LYS A 169 -13.96 -3.46 -0.24
C LYS A 169 -12.47 -3.22 -0.41
N PHE A 170 -12.09 -1.99 -0.70
CA PHE A 170 -10.71 -1.51 -0.70
C PHE A 170 -10.69 -0.04 -0.26
N GLY A 171 -10.52 0.21 1.04
CA GLY A 171 -10.79 1.52 1.64
C GLY A 171 -12.30 1.79 1.69
N GLU A 172 -12.87 2.13 0.54
CA GLU A 172 -14.32 2.28 0.33
C GLU A 172 -14.94 0.97 -0.20
N GLU A 173 -16.27 0.94 -0.27
CA GLU A 173 -17.04 -0.17 -0.83
C GLU A 173 -17.51 0.16 -2.24
N TYR A 174 -17.28 -0.76 -3.17
CA TYR A 174 -17.65 -0.64 -4.57
C TYR A 174 -18.46 -1.84 -5.02
N LYS A 175 -19.29 -1.67 -6.05
CA LYS A 175 -20.03 -2.78 -6.66
C LYS A 175 -19.05 -3.73 -7.36
N GLY A 176 -19.04 -4.99 -6.94
CA GLY A 176 -18.22 -6.03 -7.55
C GLY A 176 -18.80 -6.57 -8.85
N THR A 177 -17.95 -7.20 -9.65
CA THR A 177 -18.40 -7.92 -10.86
C THR A 177 -18.78 -9.38 -10.58
N HIS A 178 -18.50 -9.89 -9.38
CA HIS A 178 -18.76 -11.27 -9.01
C HIS A 178 -20.21 -11.46 -8.57
N THR A 179 -20.73 -12.66 -8.81
CA THR A 179 -22.09 -13.02 -8.40
C THR A 179 -22.16 -13.12 -6.88
N PRO A 180 -23.15 -12.49 -6.22
CA PRO A 180 -23.39 -12.67 -4.79
C PRO A 180 -23.63 -14.14 -4.42
N ILE A 181 -23.12 -14.55 -3.28
CA ILE A 181 -23.51 -15.82 -2.68
C ILE A 181 -24.78 -15.56 -1.85
N ILE A 182 -24.77 -14.63 -0.91
CA ILE A 182 -25.88 -14.40 0.03
C ILE A 182 -26.73 -13.21 -0.44
N ASP A 183 -28.03 -13.24 -0.17
CA ASP A 183 -28.92 -12.10 -0.39
C ASP A 183 -28.83 -11.08 0.76
N GLN A 184 -29.32 -9.86 0.51
CA GLN A 184 -29.24 -8.77 1.48
C GLN A 184 -30.05 -9.09 2.75
N GLU A 185 -31.22 -9.71 2.61
CA GLU A 185 -32.12 -10.02 3.72
C GLU A 185 -31.52 -11.03 4.71
N LEU A 186 -30.94 -12.11 4.21
CA LEU A 186 -30.25 -13.12 5.05
C LEU A 186 -29.03 -12.52 5.73
N PHE A 187 -28.27 -11.67 5.03
CA PHE A 187 -27.11 -11.02 5.61
C PHE A 187 -27.50 -10.09 6.77
N ASP A 188 -28.53 -9.26 6.57
CA ASP A 188 -28.99 -8.29 7.56
C ASP A 188 -29.54 -8.99 8.80
N LYS A 189 -30.38 -10.02 8.64
CA LYS A 189 -30.87 -10.85 9.76
C LYS A 189 -29.74 -11.49 10.57
N VAL A 190 -28.64 -11.88 9.90
CA VAL A 190 -27.45 -12.41 10.58
C VAL A 190 -26.69 -11.32 11.34
N GLN A 191 -26.68 -10.07 10.87
CA GLN A 191 -26.02 -8.97 11.60
C GLN A 191 -26.84 -8.48 12.81
N GLU A 192 -28.15 -8.68 12.81
CA GLU A 192 -29.06 -8.27 13.90
C GLU A 192 -29.08 -9.26 15.07
N LYS A 193 -28.55 -10.47 14.89
CA LYS A 193 -28.50 -11.54 15.89
C LYS A 193 -27.24 -11.46 16.76
#